data_AF-A0A062BSM3-F1
#
_entry.id   AF-A0A062BSM3-F1
#
_cell.length_a   1.000
_cell.length_b   1.000
_cell.length_c   1.000
_cell.angle_alpha   90.00
_cell.angle_beta   90.00
_cell.angle_gamma   90.00
#
_symmetry.space_group_name_H-M   'P 1'
#
loop_
_entity.id
_entity.type
_entity.pdbx_description
1 polymer ?
#
loop_
_entity_poly.entity_id
_entity_poly.type
_entity_poly.pdbx_seq_one_letter_code
_entity_poly.pdbx_strand_id
1 'polypeptide(L)'
;MKKLLLTTACMACLAFAGCNKQTEPAASENTQTTTATNTANTTAPATTGSMTKDNHEDIRNDLNRLQALANSKAEAAINYQDQMMKAVQANNREQVMDIMKKMQGFMTEFNGELKKLSLKSQEVHELRNKFIHSNELGLELTKLSTEAKPDEAKIKELQQQVMDVQKEIMHDVQKLQAKVDPQSAQSAQSAQSAQSAQSAQSAQSAQ
;
A
#
# COMPACT_ATOMS: atom_id res chain seq x y z
N MET A 1 18.83 7.07 -35.40
CA MET A 1 18.49 5.74 -34.83
C MET A 1 19.22 5.56 -33.50
N LYS A 2 18.56 5.78 -32.38
CA LYS A 2 19.09 5.47 -31.04
C LYS A 2 18.01 4.74 -30.26
N LYS A 3 18.36 3.52 -29.85
CA LYS A 3 17.51 2.51 -29.23
C LYS A 3 17.07 3.03 -27.86
N LEU A 4 15.76 3.25 -27.68
CA LEU A 4 15.20 3.52 -26.36
C LEU A 4 15.07 2.16 -25.66
N LEU A 5 16.02 1.87 -24.78
CA LEU A 5 15.93 0.74 -23.86
C LEU A 5 14.76 1.02 -22.92
N LEU A 6 13.68 0.27 -23.12
CA LEU A 6 12.54 0.21 -22.23
C LEU A 6 13.02 -0.46 -20.93
N THR A 7 13.46 0.36 -19.97
CA THR A 7 13.86 -0.09 -18.64
C THR A 7 12.61 -0.58 -17.92
N THR A 8 12.40 -1.90 -17.99
CA THR A 8 11.59 -2.68 -17.06
C THR A 8 11.86 -2.22 -15.62
N ALA A 9 10.86 -1.64 -14.97
CA ALA A 9 10.94 -1.26 -13.57
C ALA A 9 9.69 -1.67 -12.79
N CYS A 10 9.94 -2.53 -11.80
CA CYS A 10 9.10 -2.89 -10.66
C CYS A 10 7.85 -3.75 -10.91
N MET A 11 8.09 -5.06 -11.06
CA MET A 11 7.16 -6.08 -10.59
C MET A 11 7.81 -6.82 -9.41
N ALA A 12 7.82 -6.18 -8.24
CA ALA A 12 8.02 -6.89 -6.99
C ALA A 12 6.63 -7.36 -6.53
N CYS A 13 6.24 -8.54 -6.97
CA CYS A 13 5.12 -9.27 -6.39
C CYS A 13 5.46 -9.57 -4.93
N LEU A 14 5.02 -8.72 -4.01
CA LEU A 14 4.93 -9.05 -2.59
C LEU A 14 3.75 -10.02 -2.42
N ALA A 15 3.98 -11.29 -2.75
CA ALA A 15 3.11 -12.36 -2.29
C ALA A 15 3.32 -12.49 -0.78
N PHE A 16 2.44 -11.86 0.00
CA PHE A 16 2.21 -12.26 1.39
C PHE A 16 1.62 -13.67 1.36
N ALA A 17 2.49 -14.68 1.38
CA ALA A 17 2.11 -16.07 1.59
C ALA A 17 1.71 -16.28 3.05
N GLY A 18 0.58 -15.70 3.45
CA GLY A 18 -0.17 -16.11 4.64
C GLY A 18 -1.00 -17.34 4.32
N CYS A 19 -0.36 -18.49 4.08
CA CYS A 19 -1.06 -19.77 4.02
C CYS A 19 -1.39 -20.22 5.46
N ASN A 20 -2.50 -19.70 5.98
CA ASN A 20 -3.13 -20.19 7.20
C ASN A 20 -3.76 -21.55 6.90
N LYS A 21 -3.22 -22.63 7.47
CA LYS A 21 -3.80 -23.96 7.31
C LYS A 21 -4.95 -24.13 8.31
N GLN A 22 -6.16 -24.09 7.79
CA GLN A 22 -7.43 -24.34 8.46
C GLN A 22 -7.55 -25.82 8.88
N THR A 23 -7.86 -26.06 10.15
CA THR A 23 -8.45 -27.32 10.66
C THR A 23 -9.42 -26.98 11.79
N GLU A 24 -10.71 -27.25 11.59
CA GLU A 24 -11.77 -27.40 12.61
C GLU A 24 -12.03 -28.91 12.84
N PRO A 25 -12.90 -29.36 13.78
CA PRO A 25 -13.27 -28.83 15.12
C PRO A 25 -13.18 -29.94 16.21
N ALA A 26 -13.30 -29.58 17.49
CA ALA A 26 -13.67 -30.53 18.55
C ALA A 26 -14.52 -29.87 19.64
N ALA A 27 -15.74 -30.41 19.84
CA ALA A 27 -16.59 -30.25 21.04
C ALA A 27 -15.93 -30.99 22.24
N SER A 28 -16.23 -30.79 23.54
CA SER A 28 -17.46 -30.37 24.22
C SER A 28 -17.14 -29.97 25.68
N GLU A 29 -18.03 -29.15 26.28
CA GLU A 29 -18.52 -29.13 27.68
C GLU A 29 -17.59 -28.84 28.88
N ASN A 30 -17.85 -27.78 29.66
CA ASN A 30 -18.87 -27.75 30.75
C ASN A 30 -18.72 -26.51 31.68
N THR A 31 -19.83 -25.79 31.88
CA THR A 31 -20.33 -25.03 33.06
C THR A 31 -19.40 -24.19 33.94
N GLN A 32 -19.69 -22.87 34.04
CA GLN A 32 -20.19 -22.25 35.29
C GLN A 32 -20.81 -20.86 35.08
N THR A 33 -22.02 -20.72 35.59
CA THR A 33 -22.86 -19.53 35.76
C THR A 33 -22.24 -18.46 36.66
N THR A 34 -22.34 -17.18 36.26
CA THR A 34 -22.66 -16.07 37.17
C THR A 34 -23.36 -14.95 36.41
N THR A 35 -24.61 -14.72 36.81
CA THR A 35 -25.46 -13.58 36.44
C THR A 35 -24.93 -12.30 37.07
N ALA A 36 -24.83 -11.21 36.28
CA ALA A 36 -24.95 -9.86 36.79
C ALA A 36 -25.52 -8.95 35.70
N THR A 37 -26.82 -8.70 35.83
CA THR A 37 -27.57 -7.63 35.17
C THR A 37 -26.94 -6.28 35.52
N ASN A 38 -26.70 -5.42 34.53
CA ASN A 38 -26.85 -3.97 34.71
C ASN A 38 -27.10 -3.29 33.37
N THR A 39 -28.35 -2.85 33.22
CA THR A 39 -28.80 -1.88 32.24
C THR A 39 -28.24 -0.51 32.61
N ALA A 40 -27.47 0.10 31.72
CA ALA A 40 -27.29 1.54 31.69
C ALA A 40 -27.12 1.99 30.23
N ASN A 41 -28.22 2.47 29.66
CA ASN A 41 -28.18 3.35 28.50
C ASN A 41 -27.39 4.59 28.91
N THR A 42 -26.18 4.71 28.38
CA THR A 42 -25.49 5.99 28.27
C THR A 42 -25.00 6.08 26.84
N THR A 43 -25.70 6.89 26.05
CA THR A 43 -25.22 7.47 24.81
C THR A 43 -23.96 8.27 25.15
N ALA A 44 -22.81 7.60 25.13
CA ALA A 44 -21.53 8.26 25.25
C ALA A 44 -21.29 9.06 23.96
N PRO A 45 -20.86 10.33 24.06
CA PRO A 45 -20.55 11.15 22.90
C PRO A 45 -19.45 10.45 22.10
N ALA A 46 -19.49 10.56 20.78
CA ALA A 46 -18.43 10.09 19.92
C ALA A 46 -17.11 10.72 20.38
N THR A 47 -16.32 9.97 21.14
CA THR A 47 -14.94 10.31 21.42
C THR A 47 -14.24 10.31 20.08
N THR A 48 -13.87 11.49 19.59
CA THR A 48 -12.59 11.68 18.91
C THR A 48 -11.53 11.16 19.87
N GLY A 49 -11.34 9.84 19.88
CA GLY A 49 -10.32 9.19 20.68
C GLY A 49 -8.99 9.79 20.28
N SER A 50 -8.26 10.33 21.25
CA SER A 50 -6.89 10.80 21.03
C SER A 50 -6.13 9.70 20.30
N MET A 51 -5.50 10.05 19.18
CA MET A 51 -4.68 9.08 18.43
C MET A 51 -3.61 8.52 19.35
N THR A 52 -3.36 7.22 19.23
CA THR A 52 -2.28 6.54 19.92
C THR A 52 -0.98 6.76 19.17
N LYS A 53 0.12 6.88 19.91
CA LYS A 53 1.46 6.97 19.35
C LYS A 53 2.32 5.85 19.91
N ASP A 54 3.12 5.21 19.06
CA ASP A 54 3.99 4.09 19.40
C ASP A 54 3.26 2.89 20.04
N ASN A 55 1.94 2.76 19.84
CA ASN A 55 1.17 1.59 20.27
C ASN A 55 1.22 0.50 19.17
N HIS A 56 1.92 -0.59 19.45
CA HIS A 56 2.18 -1.65 18.46
C HIS A 56 0.90 -2.37 18.00
N GLU A 57 -0.09 -2.54 18.88
CA GLU A 57 -1.34 -3.22 18.52
C GLU A 57 -2.20 -2.34 17.61
N ASP A 58 -2.33 -1.05 17.95
CA ASP A 58 -3.07 -0.10 17.12
C ASP A 58 -2.38 0.10 15.75
N ILE A 59 -1.05 0.21 15.70
CA ILE A 59 -0.30 0.27 14.44
C ILE A 59 -0.54 -1.00 13.62
N ARG A 60 -0.48 -2.19 14.22
CA ARG A 60 -0.70 -3.47 13.49
C ARG A 60 -2.10 -3.54 12.90
N ASN A 61 -3.11 -3.23 13.71
CA ASN A 61 -4.51 -3.29 13.30
C ASN A 61 -4.81 -2.28 12.19
N ASP A 62 -4.29 -1.07 12.32
CA ASP A 62 -4.48 -0.02 11.32
C ASP A 62 -3.72 -0.31 10.03
N LEU A 63 -2.49 -0.84 10.11
CA LEU A 63 -1.71 -1.22 8.93
C LEU A 63 -2.42 -2.34 8.16
N ASN A 64 -2.98 -3.33 8.86
CA ASN A 64 -3.80 -4.38 8.25
C ASN A 64 -5.03 -3.82 7.55
N ARG A 65 -5.73 -2.84 8.15
CA ARG A 65 -6.88 -2.17 7.53
C ARG A 65 -6.50 -1.41 6.27
N LEU A 66 -5.41 -0.64 6.34
CA LEU A 66 -4.91 0.12 5.19
C LEU A 66 -4.46 -0.81 4.07
N GLN A 67 -3.75 -1.89 4.39
CA GLN A 67 -3.28 -2.88 3.43
C GLN A 67 -4.44 -3.66 2.80
N ALA A 68 -5.45 -4.06 3.58
CA ALA A 68 -6.65 -4.69 3.05
C ALA A 68 -7.36 -3.79 2.03
N LEU A 69 -7.49 -2.49 2.32
CA LEU A 69 -8.06 -1.53 1.38
C LEU A 69 -7.19 -1.40 0.11
N ALA A 70 -5.89 -1.18 0.26
CA ALA A 70 -4.98 -1.06 -0.88
C ALA A 70 -5.00 -2.32 -1.78
N ASN A 71 -4.98 -3.50 -1.17
CA ASN A 71 -5.05 -4.78 -1.89
C ASN A 71 -6.38 -4.94 -2.64
N SER A 72 -7.50 -4.50 -2.07
CA SER A 72 -8.80 -4.53 -2.75
C SER A 72 -8.86 -3.68 -4.02
N LYS A 73 -7.93 -2.72 -4.17
CA LYS A 73 -7.83 -1.82 -5.32
C LYS A 73 -6.68 -2.16 -6.27
N ALA A 74 -5.79 -3.08 -5.89
CA ALA A 74 -4.57 -3.38 -6.63
C ALA A 74 -4.85 -3.92 -8.05
N GLU A 75 -5.80 -4.84 -8.19
CA GLU A 75 -6.14 -5.43 -9.49
C GLU A 75 -6.68 -4.36 -10.46
N ALA A 76 -7.56 -3.47 -9.98
CA ALA A 76 -8.08 -2.37 -10.78
C ALA A 76 -6.97 -1.42 -11.23
N ALA A 77 -6.03 -1.08 -10.33
CA ALA A 77 -4.89 -0.23 -10.66
C ALA A 77 -3.97 -0.88 -11.72
N ILE A 78 -3.66 -2.17 -11.59
CA ILE A 78 -2.87 -2.93 -12.56
C ILE A 78 -3.58 -2.95 -13.92
N ASN A 79 -4.89 -3.20 -13.94
CA ASN A 79 -5.66 -3.21 -15.18
C ASN A 79 -5.66 -1.85 -15.88
N TYR A 80 -5.72 -0.74 -15.14
CA TYR A 80 -5.58 0.59 -15.75
C TYR A 80 -4.19 0.84 -16.32
N GLN A 81 -3.13 0.42 -15.63
CA GLN A 81 -1.76 0.50 -16.13
C GLN A 81 -1.59 -0.28 -17.44
N ASP A 82 -2.11 -1.51 -17.49
CA ASP A 82 -2.05 -2.36 -18.69
C ASP A 82 -2.83 -1.76 -19.86
N GLN A 83 -4.05 -1.27 -19.61
CA GLN A 83 -4.85 -0.59 -20.62
C GLN A 83 -4.14 0.66 -21.14
N MET A 84 -3.54 1.46 -20.25
CA MET A 84 -2.80 2.66 -20.62
C MET A 84 -1.60 2.31 -21.52
N MET A 85 -0.81 1.31 -21.13
CA MET A 85 0.34 0.85 -21.91
C MET A 85 -0.09 0.38 -23.30
N LYS A 86 -1.18 -0.38 -23.41
CA LYS A 86 -1.73 -0.85 -24.70
C LYS A 86 -2.18 0.32 -25.57
N ALA A 87 -2.92 1.27 -25.00
CA ALA A 87 -3.42 2.44 -25.71
C ALA A 87 -2.28 3.32 -26.25
N VAL A 88 -1.25 3.56 -25.44
CA VAL A 88 -0.05 4.30 -25.83
C VAL A 88 0.70 3.58 -26.95
N GLN A 89 0.94 2.27 -26.82
CA GLN A 89 1.61 1.47 -27.86
C GLN A 89 0.84 1.46 -29.19
N ALA A 90 -0.49 1.46 -29.12
CA ALA A 90 -1.36 1.56 -30.29
C ALA A 90 -1.47 2.98 -30.86
N ASN A 91 -0.82 4.00 -30.26
CA ASN A 91 -1.00 5.41 -30.57
C ASN A 91 -2.48 5.86 -30.54
N ASN A 92 -3.30 5.20 -29.73
CA ASN A 92 -4.73 5.46 -29.63
C ASN A 92 -5.00 6.57 -28.59
N ARG A 93 -4.93 7.82 -29.05
CA ARG A 93 -5.09 9.00 -28.19
C ARG A 93 -6.47 9.05 -27.50
N GLU A 94 -7.53 8.64 -28.18
CA GLU A 94 -8.88 8.64 -27.59
C GLU A 94 -8.96 7.65 -26.42
N GLN A 95 -8.42 6.45 -26.59
CA GLN A 95 -8.37 5.45 -25.54
C GLN A 95 -7.48 5.89 -24.36
N VAL A 96 -6.35 6.55 -24.64
CA VAL A 96 -5.51 7.15 -23.58
C VAL A 96 -6.32 8.14 -22.73
N MET A 97 -7.09 9.02 -23.37
CA MET A 97 -7.91 10.03 -22.67
C MET A 97 -9.04 9.39 -21.85
N ASP A 98 -9.70 8.36 -22.39
CA ASP A 98 -10.73 7.61 -21.67
C ASP A 98 -10.17 6.91 -20.42
N ILE A 99 -9.02 6.25 -20.55
CA ILE A 99 -8.35 5.59 -19.42
C ILE A 99 -7.92 6.63 -18.37
N MET A 100 -7.36 7.77 -18.78
CA MET A 100 -7.02 8.87 -17.87
C MET A 100 -8.23 9.34 -17.05
N LYS A 101 -9.39 9.51 -17.68
CA LYS A 101 -10.64 9.88 -16.99
C LYS A 101 -11.08 8.81 -15.99
N LYS A 102 -10.98 7.53 -16.35
CA LYS A 102 -11.29 6.41 -15.43
C LYS A 102 -10.33 6.37 -14.24
N MET A 103 -9.04 6.59 -14.47
CA MET A 103 -8.03 6.68 -13.41
C MET A 103 -8.31 7.85 -12.45
N GLN A 104 -8.79 8.99 -12.95
CA GLN A 104 -9.21 10.11 -12.08
C GLN A 104 -10.38 9.71 -11.18
N GLY A 105 -11.39 9.03 -11.72
CA GLY A 105 -12.51 8.50 -10.94
C GLY A 105 -12.03 7.54 -9.86
N PHE A 106 -11.19 6.58 -10.24
CA PHE A 106 -10.59 5.59 -9.34
C PHE A 106 -9.81 6.25 -8.19
N MET A 107 -8.91 7.21 -8.47
CA MET A 107 -8.13 7.91 -7.44
C MET A 107 -9.02 8.73 -6.50
N THR A 108 -10.07 9.35 -7.02
CA THR A 108 -11.04 10.12 -6.21
C THR A 108 -11.81 9.21 -5.27
N GLU A 109 -12.30 8.06 -5.77
CA GLU A 109 -13.00 7.06 -4.97
C GLU A 109 -12.07 6.49 -3.89
N PHE A 110 -10.86 6.10 -4.28
CA PHE A 110 -9.88 5.52 -3.37
C PHE A 110 -9.50 6.52 -2.26
N ASN A 111 -9.33 7.81 -2.57
CA ASN A 111 -9.15 8.86 -1.56
C ASN A 111 -10.34 8.97 -0.61
N GLY A 112 -11.57 8.83 -1.12
CA GLY A 112 -12.78 8.81 -0.31
C GLY A 112 -12.81 7.64 0.67
N GLU A 113 -12.41 6.45 0.23
CA GLU A 113 -12.35 5.26 1.07
C GLU A 113 -11.21 5.31 2.10
N LEU A 114 -10.03 5.81 1.70
CA LEU A 114 -8.92 6.07 2.61
C LEU A 114 -9.39 6.98 3.75
N LYS A 115 -10.04 8.11 3.44
CA LYS A 115 -10.55 9.07 4.43
C LYS A 115 -11.59 8.45 5.39
N LYS A 116 -12.30 7.41 4.96
CA LYS A 116 -13.29 6.68 5.78
C LYS A 116 -12.65 5.64 6.70
N LEU A 117 -11.37 5.28 6.52
CA LEU A 117 -10.69 4.37 7.44
C LEU A 117 -10.64 4.99 8.84
N SER A 118 -11.28 4.32 9.79
CA SER A 118 -11.16 4.63 11.21
C SER A 118 -9.84 4.05 11.73
N LEU A 119 -8.83 4.92 11.83
CA LEU A 119 -7.49 4.62 12.32
C LEU A 119 -7.30 5.19 13.73
N LYS A 120 -6.55 4.47 14.57
CA LYS A 120 -6.21 4.88 15.94
C LYS A 120 -4.77 5.37 16.07
N SER A 121 -3.84 4.73 15.35
CA SER A 121 -2.42 5.04 15.35
C SER A 121 -2.12 6.29 14.52
N GLN A 122 -1.35 7.20 15.11
CA GLN A 122 -0.85 8.41 14.46
C GLN A 122 0.02 8.04 13.24
N GLU A 123 0.82 6.98 13.35
CA GLU A 123 1.76 6.58 12.32
C GLU A 123 1.06 6.08 11.05
N VAL A 124 0.04 5.24 11.18
CA VAL A 124 -0.70 4.75 10.02
C VAL A 124 -1.62 5.85 9.47
N HIS A 125 -2.07 6.77 10.33
CA HIS A 125 -2.77 7.97 9.88
C HIS A 125 -1.89 8.85 8.97
N GLU A 126 -0.63 9.07 9.33
CA GLU A 126 0.35 9.78 8.50
C GLU A 126 0.64 9.03 7.19
N LEU A 127 0.80 7.70 7.25
CA LEU A 127 0.96 6.87 6.06
C LEU A 127 -0.24 6.99 5.11
N ARG A 128 -1.47 6.91 5.64
CA ARG A 128 -2.70 7.12 4.86
C ARG A 128 -2.71 8.49 4.17
N ASN A 129 -2.26 9.54 4.85
CA ASN A 129 -2.23 10.88 4.26
C ASN A 129 -1.22 10.96 3.10
N LYS A 130 -0.09 10.24 3.17
CA LYS A 130 0.84 10.12 2.03
C LYS A 130 0.22 9.38 0.85
N PHE A 131 -0.55 8.31 1.08
CA PHE A 131 -1.32 7.66 0.02
C PHE A 131 -2.31 8.62 -0.66
N ILE A 132 -3.06 9.39 0.14
CA ILE A 132 -4.00 10.40 -0.38
C ILE A 132 -3.25 11.45 -1.21
N HIS A 133 -2.13 11.95 -0.69
CA HIS A 133 -1.32 12.94 -1.37
C HIS A 133 -0.77 12.41 -2.71
N SER A 134 -0.28 11.17 -2.74
CA SER A 134 0.18 10.52 -3.98
C SER A 134 -0.93 10.45 -5.04
N ASN A 135 -2.15 10.08 -4.63
CA ASN A 135 -3.31 10.06 -5.51
C ASN A 135 -3.72 11.47 -5.97
N GLU A 136 -3.61 12.49 -5.11
CA GLU A 136 -3.87 13.89 -5.46
C GLU A 136 -2.86 14.42 -6.49
N LEU A 137 -1.58 14.07 -6.36
CA LEU A 137 -0.55 14.37 -7.37
C LEU A 137 -0.86 13.66 -8.69
N GLY A 138 -1.30 12.41 -8.67
CA GLY A 138 -1.72 11.66 -9.86
C GLY A 138 -2.94 12.30 -10.56
N LEU A 139 -3.89 12.82 -9.78
CA LEU A 139 -5.04 13.59 -10.30
C LEU A 139 -4.58 14.87 -10.99
N GLU A 140 -3.67 15.63 -10.37
CA GLU A 140 -3.12 16.85 -10.95
C GLU A 140 -2.32 16.57 -12.22
N LEU A 141 -1.48 15.54 -12.19
CA LEU A 141 -0.72 15.08 -13.36
C LEU A 141 -1.66 14.75 -14.52
N THR A 142 -2.74 14.00 -14.25
CA THR A 142 -3.71 13.66 -15.28
C THR A 142 -4.40 14.90 -15.82
N LYS A 143 -4.81 15.83 -14.95
CA LYS A 143 -5.43 17.08 -15.38
C LYS A 143 -4.51 17.87 -16.33
N LEU A 144 -3.28 18.14 -15.93
CA LEU A 144 -2.31 18.88 -16.74
C LEU A 144 -1.99 18.18 -18.07
N SER A 145 -1.85 16.85 -18.05
CA SER A 145 -1.57 16.06 -19.25
C SER A 145 -2.70 16.10 -20.28
N THR A 146 -3.92 16.43 -19.84
CA THR A 146 -5.12 16.49 -20.68
C THR A 146 -5.47 17.90 -21.17
N GLU A 147 -4.74 18.93 -20.72
CA GLU A 147 -4.97 20.30 -21.16
C GLU A 147 -4.64 20.48 -22.64
N ALA A 148 -5.30 21.45 -23.30
CA ALA A 148 -5.06 21.72 -24.72
C ALA A 148 -3.60 22.12 -25.03
N LYS A 149 -2.92 22.71 -24.03
CA LYS A 149 -1.49 23.02 -24.06
C LYS A 149 -0.87 22.58 -22.72
N PRO A 150 -0.37 21.34 -22.62
CA PRO A 150 0.24 20.83 -21.39
C PRO A 150 1.47 21.64 -20.98
N ASP A 151 1.60 21.89 -19.67
CA ASP A 151 2.84 22.44 -19.08
C ASP A 151 3.82 21.29 -18.81
N GLU A 152 4.68 21.02 -19.77
CA GLU A 152 5.68 19.94 -19.72
C GLU A 152 6.64 20.06 -18.53
N ALA A 153 6.97 21.29 -18.11
CA ALA A 153 7.86 21.51 -16.97
C ALA A 153 7.18 21.11 -15.67
N LYS A 154 5.93 21.55 -15.48
CA LYS A 154 5.12 21.20 -14.32
C LYS A 154 4.77 19.71 -14.29
N ILE A 155 4.48 19.11 -15.44
CA ILE A 155 4.26 17.66 -15.57
C ILE A 155 5.48 16.88 -15.09
N LYS A 156 6.67 17.26 -15.54
CA LYS A 156 7.93 16.60 -15.13
C LYS A 156 8.19 16.76 -13.64
N GLU A 157 7.92 17.93 -13.08
CA GLU A 157 8.05 18.19 -11.64
C GLU A 157 7.09 17.28 -10.84
N LEU A 158 5.81 17.23 -11.22
CA LEU A 158 4.83 16.38 -10.57
C LEU A 158 5.16 14.89 -10.67
N GLN A 159 5.67 14.43 -11.82
CA GLN A 159 6.15 13.05 -11.96
C GLN A 159 7.25 12.73 -10.94
N GLN A 160 8.18 13.67 -10.71
CA GLN A 160 9.23 13.51 -9.71
C GLN A 160 8.63 13.46 -8.29
N GLN A 161 7.70 14.36 -7.97
CA GLN A 161 7.02 14.38 -6.67
C GLN A 161 6.25 13.07 -6.41
N VAL A 162 5.54 12.54 -7.43
CA VAL A 162 4.86 11.24 -7.33
C VAL A 162 5.85 10.13 -6.99
N MET A 163 6.99 10.07 -7.69
CA MET A 163 8.02 9.06 -7.42
C MET A 163 8.61 9.19 -6.02
N ASP A 164 8.85 10.41 -5.54
CA ASP A 164 9.45 10.62 -4.23
C ASP A 164 8.48 10.28 -3.10
N VAL A 165 7.21 10.69 -3.20
CA VAL A 165 6.15 10.27 -2.26
C VAL A 165 5.98 8.75 -2.27
N GLN A 166 6.08 8.10 -3.42
CA GLN A 166 5.97 6.64 -3.50
C GLN A 166 7.12 5.92 -2.78
N LYS A 167 8.35 6.46 -2.86
CA LYS A 167 9.49 5.95 -2.07
C LYS A 167 9.27 6.14 -0.57
N GLU A 168 8.76 7.30 -0.15
CA GLU A 168 8.44 7.57 1.25
C GLU A 168 7.38 6.60 1.78
N ILE A 169 6.32 6.35 1.01
CA ILE A 169 5.30 5.35 1.35
C ILE A 169 5.93 3.97 1.55
N MET A 170 6.78 3.52 0.61
CA MET A 170 7.46 2.22 0.72
C MET A 170 8.34 2.13 1.97
N HIS A 171 9.12 3.18 2.23
CA HIS A 171 9.98 3.27 3.42
C HIS A 171 9.15 3.21 4.71
N ASP A 172 8.05 3.96 4.79
CA ASP A 172 7.21 4.01 5.98
C ASP A 172 6.47 2.70 6.22
N VAL A 173 5.99 2.03 5.16
CA VAL A 173 5.42 0.69 5.27
C VAL A 173 6.44 -0.28 5.85
N GLN A 174 7.67 -0.30 5.33
CA GLN A 174 8.73 -1.17 5.85
C GLN A 174 9.06 -0.86 7.32
N LYS A 175 9.20 0.42 7.66
CA LYS A 175 9.48 0.87 9.03
C LYS A 175 8.37 0.47 10.01
N LEU A 176 7.11 0.62 9.61
CA LEU A 176 5.96 0.26 10.45
C LEU A 176 5.81 -1.25 10.58
N GLN A 177 6.04 -2.00 9.51
CA GLN A 177 6.04 -3.46 9.55
C GLN A 177 7.11 -3.99 10.52
N ALA A 178 8.33 -3.46 10.44
CA ALA A 178 9.41 -3.84 11.35
C ALA A 178 9.10 -3.49 12.82
N LYS A 179 8.34 -2.41 13.06
CA LYS A 179 7.91 -2.02 14.41
C LYS A 179 6.89 -3.01 15.00
N VAL A 180 5.96 -3.53 14.20
CA VAL A 180 4.87 -4.41 14.70
C VAL A 180 5.17 -5.90 14.59
N ASP A 181 6.16 -6.28 13.77
CA ASP A 181 6.66 -7.65 13.62
C ASP A 181 8.20 -7.66 13.55
N PRO A 182 8.88 -7.51 14.71
CA PRO A 182 10.34 -7.48 14.78
C PRO A 182 11.00 -8.81 14.37
N GLN A 183 10.27 -9.93 14.34
CA GLN A 183 10.84 -11.22 13.88
C GLN A 183 11.05 -11.27 12.37
N SER A 184 10.19 -10.61 11.59
CA SER A 184 10.31 -10.54 10.12
C SER A 184 11.57 -9.80 9.64
N ALA A 185 12.02 -8.77 10.38
CA ALA A 185 13.24 -8.00 10.11
C ALA A 185 14.52 -8.82 10.35
N GLN A 186 14.51 -9.68 11.37
CA GLN A 186 15.66 -10.54 11.70
C GLN A 186 15.86 -11.66 10.65
N SER A 187 14.77 -12.23 10.13
CA SER A 187 14.81 -13.24 9.06
C SER A 187 15.38 -12.71 7.75
N ALA A 188 15.04 -11.47 7.35
CA ALA A 188 15.58 -10.85 6.14
C ALA A 188 17.10 -10.58 6.26
N GLN A 189 17.55 -10.14 7.43
CA GLN A 189 18.97 -9.87 7.69
C GLN A 189 19.79 -11.17 7.77
N SER A 190 19.22 -12.25 8.34
CA SER A 190 19.86 -13.57 8.38
C SER A 190 19.94 -14.24 6.99
N ALA A 191 18.96 -14.04 6.11
CA ALA A 191 18.99 -14.55 4.74
C ALA A 191 20.07 -13.86 3.90
N GLN A 192 20.26 -12.55 4.10
CA GLN A 192 21.26 -11.76 3.37
C GLN A 192 22.70 -12.07 3.82
N SER A 193 22.91 -12.40 5.10
CA SER A 193 24.18 -12.92 5.62
C SER A 193 24.49 -14.36 5.19
N ALA A 194 23.47 -15.21 5.05
CA ALA A 194 23.65 -16.58 4.56
C ALA A 194 24.04 -16.61 3.08
N GLN A 195 23.44 -15.74 2.27
CA GLN A 195 23.67 -15.69 0.83
C GLN A 195 25.07 -15.13 0.48
N SER A 196 25.59 -14.21 1.30
CA SER A 196 26.96 -13.67 1.16
C SER A 196 28.03 -14.68 1.62
N ALA A 197 27.76 -15.48 2.65
CA ALA A 197 28.64 -16.57 3.08
C ALA A 197 28.74 -17.70 2.03
N GLN A 198 27.63 -18.04 1.37
CA GLN A 198 27.58 -19.09 0.35
C GLN A 198 28.33 -18.72 -0.94
N SER A 199 28.29 -17.44 -1.34
CA SER A 199 29.09 -16.93 -2.46
C SER A 199 30.59 -16.93 -2.18
N ALA A 200 31.01 -16.72 -0.92
CA ALA A 200 32.42 -16.74 -0.54
C ALA A 200 33.02 -18.17 -0.55
N GLN A 201 32.26 -19.17 -0.08
CA GLN A 201 32.70 -20.58 -0.12
C GLN A 201 32.77 -21.15 -1.55
N SER A 202 31.88 -20.71 -2.43
CA SER A 202 31.86 -21.15 -3.84
C SER A 202 33.09 -20.65 -4.61
N ALA A 203 33.61 -19.46 -4.27
CA ALA A 203 34.79 -18.89 -4.90
C ALA A 203 36.11 -19.53 -4.42
N GLN A 204 36.15 -20.08 -3.20
CA GLN A 204 37.31 -20.79 -2.65
C GLN A 204 37.46 -22.23 -3.13
N SER A 205 36.38 -22.83 -3.63
CA SER A 205 36.36 -24.23 -4.10
C SER A 205 36.74 -24.38 -5.58
N ALA A 206 36.98 -23.26 -6.27
CA ALA A 206 37.27 -23.18 -7.70
C ALA A 206 38.74 -22.79 -8.00
N GLN A 207 39.62 -22.86 -6.99
CA GLN A 207 41.09 -22.79 -7.12
C GLN A 207 41.69 -24.15 -6.77
#